data_AF-A0A183EE37-F1
#
_entry.id   AF-A0A183EE37-F1
#
_cell.length_a   1.000
_cell.length_b   1.000
_cell.length_c   1.000
_cell.angle_alpha   90.00
_cell.angle_beta   90.00
_cell.angle_gamma   90.00
#
_symmetry.space_group_name_H-M   'P 1'
#
loop_
_entity.id
_entity.type
_entity.pdbx_description
1 polymer ?
#
loop_
_entity_poly.entity_id
_entity_poly.type
_entity_poly.pdbx_seq_one_letter_code
_entity_poly.pdbx_strand_id
1 'polypeptide(L)'
;FRRNIHPTFGGPWQSCSCPAQDSEARVPKEYRVLSLIGHRLPPFSLRTLSEDTLFYFFYNFPGEEYQIGAANELYYRDWRYHKSLHVWMMRSQRGYVKEHGPTFEKGTYLVFDHTHWRKVQVELMIEYRELEDRPELPHYLRLLLTQQLFQQWDPFCFDQSNRLRTFKWKLFATCRNIFFFSRKKLML
;
A
#
# COMPACT_ATOMS: atom_id res chain seq x y z
N PHE A 1 -1.25 -33.46 4.96
CA PHE A 1 -0.07 -32.65 5.31
C PHE A 1 -0.48 -31.51 6.25
N ARG A 2 -0.06 -31.52 7.53
CA ARG A 2 -0.25 -30.37 8.44
C ARG A 2 0.88 -29.37 8.19
N ARG A 3 0.55 -28.13 7.81
CA ARG A 3 1.53 -27.03 7.74
C ARG A 3 1.92 -26.63 9.17
N ASN A 4 3.21 -26.45 9.42
CA ASN A 4 3.70 -25.90 10.68
C ASN A 4 3.39 -24.39 10.72
N ILE A 5 2.58 -23.97 11.70
CA ILE A 5 2.11 -22.58 11.85
C ILE A 5 3.00 -21.72 12.77
N HIS A 6 3.93 -22.34 13.51
CA HIS A 6 4.85 -21.62 14.40
C HIS A 6 5.62 -20.47 13.73
N PRO A 7 6.15 -20.59 12.50
CA PRO A 7 6.91 -19.49 11.88
C PRO A 7 6.04 -18.29 11.47
N THR A 8 4.73 -18.47 11.31
CA THR A 8 3.79 -17.40 10.95
C THR A 8 2.80 -17.12 12.09
N PHE A 9 3.13 -17.55 13.32
CA PHE A 9 2.27 -17.35 14.47
C PHE A 9 2.35 -15.88 14.90
N GLY A 10 1.25 -15.16 14.69
CA GLY A 10 1.14 -13.72 15.01
C GLY A 10 1.10 -13.42 16.52
N GLY A 11 0.80 -14.42 17.34
CA GLY A 11 0.60 -14.27 18.77
C GLY A 11 -0.85 -14.54 19.18
N PRO A 12 -1.11 -14.69 20.49
CA PRO A 12 -2.37 -15.21 20.99
C PRO A 12 -3.57 -14.28 20.80
N TRP A 13 -3.34 -12.98 20.56
CA TRP A 13 -4.40 -11.99 20.31
C TRP A 13 -4.48 -11.52 18.85
N GLN A 14 -3.66 -12.08 17.96
CA GLN A 14 -3.72 -11.73 16.54
C GLN A 14 -4.77 -12.58 15.84
N SER A 15 -5.69 -11.91 15.15
CA SER A 15 -6.73 -12.56 14.35
C SER A 15 -6.21 -13.15 13.03
N CYS A 16 -4.97 -12.80 12.63
CA CYS A 16 -4.35 -13.20 11.38
C CYS A 16 -2.92 -13.72 11.60
N SER A 17 -2.37 -14.42 10.60
CA SER A 17 -0.98 -14.86 10.62
C SER A 17 -0.02 -13.68 10.64
N CYS A 18 1.16 -13.88 11.24
CA CYS A 18 2.24 -12.90 11.23
C CYS A 18 2.57 -12.52 9.78
N PRO A 19 2.46 -11.23 9.39
CA PRO A 19 2.83 -10.80 8.05
C PRO A 19 4.31 -11.07 7.77
N ALA A 20 4.66 -11.30 6.51
CA ALA A 20 6.04 -11.61 6.12
C ALA A 20 7.04 -10.51 6.51
N GLN A 21 6.61 -9.24 6.52
CA GLN A 21 7.42 -8.11 6.97
C GLN A 21 7.75 -8.17 8.46
N ASP A 22 6.89 -8.75 9.29
CA ASP A 22 7.05 -8.85 10.74
C ASP A 22 7.80 -10.14 11.13
N SER A 23 8.04 -11.05 10.18
CA SER A 23 8.83 -12.26 10.38
C SER A 23 10.33 -11.95 10.47
N GLU A 24 10.98 -12.45 11.51
CA GLU A 24 12.42 -12.33 11.70
C GLU A 24 13.19 -13.30 10.77
N ALA A 25 13.40 -12.90 9.52
CA ALA A 25 14.26 -13.62 8.59
C ALA A 25 15.74 -13.25 8.82
N ARG A 26 16.64 -14.24 8.80
CA ARG A 26 18.08 -14.01 8.78
C ARG A 26 18.49 -13.41 7.42
N VAL A 27 18.59 -12.09 7.37
CA VAL A 27 19.08 -11.37 6.18
C VAL A 27 20.60 -11.20 6.21
N PRO A 28 21.32 -11.52 5.10
CA PRO A 28 22.71 -11.15 4.91
C PRO A 28 22.99 -9.68 5.22
N LYS A 29 24.23 -9.37 5.64
CA LYS A 29 24.60 -8.01 6.09
C LYS A 29 24.51 -6.99 4.95
N GLU A 30 24.76 -7.44 3.74
CA GLU A 30 24.72 -6.67 2.49
C GLU A 30 23.31 -6.12 2.21
N TYR A 31 22.26 -6.82 2.66
CA TYR A 31 20.87 -6.37 2.52
C TYR A 31 20.41 -5.44 3.64
N ARG A 32 21.26 -5.13 4.62
CA ARG A 32 20.96 -4.15 5.67
C ARG A 32 21.30 -2.74 5.20
N VAL A 33 20.83 -2.41 4.00
CA VAL A 33 21.10 -1.16 3.26
C VAL A 33 20.89 0.07 4.13
N LEU A 34 19.88 0.07 4.99
CA LEU A 34 19.59 1.18 5.88
C LEU A 34 20.76 1.51 6.83
N SER A 35 21.42 0.50 7.39
CA SER A 35 22.60 0.73 8.25
C SER A 35 23.82 1.22 7.47
N LEU A 36 23.88 0.95 6.16
CA LEU A 36 25.01 1.30 5.31
C LEU A 36 24.87 2.71 4.70
N ILE A 37 23.68 3.05 4.21
CA ILE A 37 23.45 4.25 3.40
C ILE A 37 22.16 4.99 3.75
N GLY A 38 21.57 4.75 4.93
CA GLY A 38 20.28 5.34 5.31
C GLY A 38 20.21 6.86 5.15
N HIS A 39 21.29 7.57 5.47
CA HIS A 39 21.42 9.02 5.31
C HIS A 39 21.42 9.52 3.85
N ARG A 40 21.62 8.63 2.87
CA ARG A 40 21.63 8.95 1.43
C ARG A 40 20.34 8.53 0.72
N LEU A 41 19.44 7.83 1.42
CA LEU A 41 18.19 7.40 0.81
C LEU A 41 17.29 8.62 0.59
N PRO A 42 16.60 8.71 -0.57
CA PRO A 42 15.65 9.77 -0.79
C PRO A 42 14.52 9.70 0.25
N PRO A 43 13.95 10.85 0.64
CA PRO A 43 12.84 10.87 1.57
C PRO A 43 11.67 10.07 1.00
N PHE A 44 11.07 9.25 1.85
CA PHE A 44 9.90 8.47 1.48
C PHE A 44 8.69 9.38 1.27
N SER A 45 7.97 9.17 0.17
CA SER A 45 6.71 9.84 -0.11
C SER A 45 5.78 8.90 -0.86
N LEU A 46 4.54 8.73 -0.38
CA LEU A 46 3.55 7.89 -1.08
C LEU A 46 3.23 8.43 -2.48
N ARG A 47 3.35 9.76 -2.67
CA ARG A 47 3.10 10.42 -3.95
C ARG A 47 4.05 9.97 -5.06
N THR A 48 5.30 9.65 -4.72
CA THR A 48 6.33 9.26 -5.70
C THR A 48 6.28 7.77 -6.04
N LEU A 49 5.49 6.98 -5.32
CA LEU A 49 5.39 5.54 -5.54
C LEU A 49 4.56 5.21 -6.79
N SER A 50 4.87 4.07 -7.40
CA SER A 50 4.05 3.51 -8.48
C SER A 50 2.70 3.00 -7.95
N GLU A 51 1.70 2.88 -8.83
CA GLU A 51 0.38 2.33 -8.46
C GLU A 51 0.47 0.90 -7.93
N ASP A 52 1.31 0.05 -8.54
CA ASP A 52 1.59 -1.31 -8.05
C ASP A 52 2.05 -1.31 -6.59
N THR A 53 2.94 -0.38 -6.24
CA THR A 53 3.41 -0.25 -4.85
C THR A 53 2.31 0.23 -3.92
N LEU A 54 1.43 1.12 -4.37
CA LEU A 54 0.28 1.58 -3.58
C LEU A 54 -0.72 0.44 -3.36
N PHE A 55 -1.00 -0.39 -4.37
CA PHE A 55 -1.83 -1.60 -4.20
C PHE A 55 -1.19 -2.56 -3.20
N TYR A 56 0.13 -2.74 -3.25
CA TYR A 56 0.85 -3.54 -2.26
C TYR A 56 0.61 -3.05 -0.84
N PHE A 57 0.76 -1.74 -0.60
CA PHE A 57 0.48 -1.15 0.70
C PHE A 57 -0.97 -1.37 1.14
N PHE A 58 -1.94 -1.16 0.25
CA PHE A 58 -3.36 -1.30 0.56
C PHE A 58 -3.74 -2.73 0.99
N TYR A 59 -3.26 -3.74 0.28
CA TYR A 59 -3.65 -5.14 0.52
C TYR A 59 -2.81 -5.85 1.60
N ASN A 60 -1.59 -5.39 1.89
CA ASN A 60 -0.68 -6.07 2.84
C ASN A 60 -0.60 -5.42 4.23
N PHE A 61 -1.16 -4.21 4.41
CA PHE A 61 -1.13 -3.48 5.70
C PHE A 61 -2.52 -3.09 6.19
N PRO A 62 -3.46 -4.05 6.31
CA PRO A 62 -4.83 -3.74 6.73
C PRO A 62 -4.86 -3.15 8.14
N GLY A 63 -5.62 -2.07 8.32
CA GLY A 63 -5.77 -1.38 9.61
C GLY A 63 -4.59 -0.49 10.00
N GLU A 64 -3.61 -0.32 9.12
CA GLU A 64 -2.48 0.58 9.33
C GLU A 64 -2.60 1.87 8.53
N GLU A 65 -1.80 2.85 8.92
CA GLU A 65 -1.83 4.17 8.29
C GLU A 65 -1.34 4.12 6.81
N TYR A 66 -0.58 3.08 6.43
CA TYR A 66 -0.19 2.87 5.03
C TYR A 66 -1.36 2.51 4.12
N GLN A 67 -2.33 1.76 4.63
CA GLN A 67 -3.50 1.39 3.84
C GLN A 67 -4.32 2.63 3.50
N ILE A 68 -4.60 3.49 4.49
CA ILE A 68 -5.36 4.72 4.26
C ILE A 68 -4.58 5.75 3.44
N GLY A 69 -3.26 5.85 3.65
CA GLY A 69 -2.39 6.70 2.83
C GLY A 69 -2.35 6.25 1.36
N ALA A 70 -2.21 4.95 1.11
CA ALA A 70 -2.24 4.38 -0.23
C ALA A 70 -3.61 4.57 -0.90
N ALA A 71 -4.71 4.35 -0.16
CA ALA A 71 -6.06 4.59 -0.64
C ALA A 71 -6.28 6.06 -1.04
N ASN A 72 -5.74 7.01 -0.28
CA ASN A 72 -5.86 8.45 -0.60
C ASN A 72 -5.11 8.81 -1.89
N GLU A 73 -3.90 8.30 -2.07
CA GLU A 73 -3.11 8.52 -3.28
C GLU A 73 -3.70 7.81 -4.51
N LEU A 74 -4.23 6.59 -4.35
CA LEU A 74 -4.97 5.90 -5.40
C LEU A 74 -6.22 6.70 -5.81
N TYR A 75 -6.98 7.22 -4.84
CA TYR A 75 -8.13 8.08 -5.10
C TYR A 75 -7.76 9.33 -5.91
N TYR A 76 -6.63 9.96 -5.58
CA TYR A 76 -6.09 11.12 -6.30
C TYR A 76 -5.68 10.79 -7.74
N ARG A 77 -5.35 9.52 -8.02
CA ARG A 77 -5.04 9.00 -9.37
C ARG A 77 -6.26 8.40 -10.07
N ASP A 78 -7.46 8.86 -9.70
CA ASP A 78 -8.76 8.44 -10.27
C ASP A 78 -9.13 6.96 -10.08
N TRP A 79 -8.46 6.25 -9.17
CA TRP A 79 -8.93 4.94 -8.73
C TRP A 79 -10.08 5.10 -7.74
N ARG A 80 -11.07 4.23 -7.84
CA ARG A 80 -12.20 4.13 -6.91
C ARG A 80 -12.26 2.71 -6.37
N TYR A 81 -12.53 2.58 -5.08
CA TYR A 81 -12.67 1.29 -4.45
C TYR A 81 -14.14 0.87 -4.45
N HIS A 82 -14.41 -0.35 -4.91
CA HIS A 82 -15.74 -0.93 -4.89
C HIS A 82 -15.92 -1.75 -3.60
N LYS A 83 -16.91 -1.36 -2.77
CA LYS A 83 -17.16 -1.96 -1.45
C LYS A 83 -17.43 -3.46 -1.54
N SER A 84 -18.45 -3.89 -2.28
CA SER A 84 -18.79 -5.31 -2.32
C SER A 84 -17.78 -6.19 -3.07
N LEU A 85 -17.17 -5.69 -4.14
CA LEU A 85 -16.20 -6.46 -4.93
C LEU A 85 -14.79 -6.47 -4.33
N HIS A 86 -14.50 -5.57 -3.39
CA HIS A 86 -13.18 -5.39 -2.77
C HIS A 86 -12.03 -5.13 -3.77
N VAL A 87 -12.33 -4.43 -4.87
CA VAL A 87 -11.36 -4.11 -5.93
C VAL A 87 -11.23 -2.62 -6.15
N TRP A 88 -10.03 -2.22 -6.56
CA TRP A 88 -9.78 -0.90 -7.11
C TRP A 88 -10.05 -0.90 -8.61
N MET A 89 -10.75 0.12 -9.10
CA MET A 89 -11.07 0.28 -10.50
C MET A 89 -11.02 1.74 -10.94
N MET A 90 -10.80 1.97 -12.23
CA MET A 90 -10.91 3.28 -12.85
C MET A 90 -11.57 3.13 -14.23
N ARG A 91 -12.18 4.21 -14.73
CA ARG A 91 -12.75 4.20 -16.09
C ARG A 91 -11.62 3.94 -17.10
N SER A 92 -11.83 3.01 -18.03
CA SER A 92 -10.83 2.73 -19.06
C SER A 92 -10.71 3.91 -20.01
N GLN A 93 -9.49 4.41 -20.26
CA GLN A 93 -9.26 5.49 -21.23
C GLN A 93 -9.64 5.11 -22.67
N ARG A 94 -9.66 3.80 -22.97
CA ARG A 94 -10.03 3.25 -24.29
C ARG A 94 -11.49 2.81 -24.35
N GLY A 95 -12.20 2.83 -23.24
CA GLY A 95 -13.59 2.40 -23.13
C GLY A 95 -14.53 3.60 -23.17
N TYR A 96 -15.72 3.41 -23.72
CA TYR A 96 -16.82 4.37 -23.60
C TYR A 96 -17.74 3.93 -22.46
N VAL A 97 -18.27 4.91 -21.72
CA VAL A 97 -19.42 4.67 -20.83
C VAL A 97 -20.58 4.34 -21.76
N LYS A 98 -21.09 3.10 -21.68
CA LYS A 98 -22.17 2.62 -22.55
C LYS A 98 -23.48 3.26 -22.15
N GLU A 99 -23.73 3.32 -20.84
CA GLU A 99 -24.95 3.86 -20.25
C GLU A 99 -24.58 4.52 -18.91
N HIS A 100 -25.17 5.68 -18.59
CA HIS A 100 -25.08 6.26 -17.26
C HIS A 100 -26.44 6.81 -16.84
N GLY A 101 -26.80 6.55 -15.60
CA GLY A 101 -27.95 7.13 -14.92
C GLY A 101 -27.51 7.95 -13.70
N PRO A 102 -28.48 8.49 -12.94
CA PRO A 102 -28.17 9.24 -11.73
C PRO A 102 -27.62 8.38 -10.59
N THR A 103 -27.86 7.07 -10.61
CA THR A 103 -27.49 6.13 -9.54
C THR A 103 -26.47 5.07 -9.95
N PHE A 104 -26.23 4.91 -11.25
CA PHE A 104 -25.35 3.87 -11.77
C PHE A 104 -24.67 4.30 -13.06
N GLU A 105 -23.59 3.61 -13.40
CA GLU A 105 -22.94 3.67 -14.70
C GLU A 105 -22.57 2.28 -15.17
N LYS A 106 -22.67 2.04 -16.48
CA LYS A 106 -22.26 0.80 -17.12
C LYS A 106 -21.25 1.12 -18.20
N GLY A 107 -20.11 0.45 -18.15
CA GLY A 107 -19.03 0.73 -19.06
C GLY A 107 -17.87 -0.23 -18.88
N THR A 108 -16.77 0.09 -19.55
CA THR A 108 -15.55 -0.69 -19.46
C THR A 108 -14.58 -0.06 -18.47
N TYR A 109 -14.18 -0.83 -17.48
CA TYR A 109 -13.29 -0.41 -16.39
C TYR A 109 -11.97 -1.15 -16.46
N LEU A 110 -10.92 -0.47 -16.02
CA LEU A 110 -9.66 -1.10 -15.67
C LEU A 110 -9.70 -1.45 -14.18
N VAL A 111 -9.72 -2.74 -13.87
CA VAL A 111 -9.79 -3.28 -12.51
C VAL A 111 -8.42 -3.84 -12.14
N PHE A 112 -7.95 -3.57 -10.93
CA PHE A 112 -6.77 -4.22 -10.39
C PHE A 112 -7.15 -5.57 -9.73
N ASP A 113 -6.74 -6.65 -10.35
CA ASP A 113 -6.87 -8.01 -9.85
C ASP A 113 -5.74 -8.30 -8.86
N HIS A 114 -6.03 -8.17 -7.57
CA HIS A 114 -5.05 -8.39 -6.49
C HIS A 114 -4.65 -9.86 -6.34
N THR A 115 -5.43 -10.81 -6.88
CA THR A 115 -5.13 -12.25 -6.78
C THR A 115 -4.05 -12.64 -7.79
N HIS A 116 -4.14 -12.12 -9.01
CA HIS A 116 -3.17 -12.38 -10.08
C HIS A 116 -2.17 -11.23 -10.26
N TRP A 117 -2.25 -10.20 -9.43
CA TRP A 117 -1.38 -9.01 -9.43
C TRP A 117 -1.27 -8.33 -10.81
N ARG A 118 -2.43 -8.04 -11.43
CA ARG A 118 -2.48 -7.45 -12.78
C ARG A 118 -3.68 -6.53 -12.97
N LYS A 119 -3.60 -5.62 -13.94
CA LYS A 119 -4.74 -4.82 -14.36
C LYS A 119 -5.49 -5.53 -15.48
N VAL A 120 -6.81 -5.67 -15.33
CA VAL A 120 -7.69 -6.34 -16.29
C VAL A 120 -8.79 -5.39 -16.72
N GLN A 121 -9.13 -5.45 -18.01
CA GLN A 121 -10.23 -4.65 -18.55
C GLN A 121 -11.52 -5.48 -18.50
N VAL A 122 -12.56 -4.96 -17.84
CA VAL A 122 -13.81 -5.68 -17.59
C VAL A 122 -15.00 -4.76 -17.86
N GLU A 123 -16.08 -5.30 -18.41
CA GLU A 123 -17.35 -4.57 -18.48
C GLU A 123 -18.11 -4.76 -17.16
N LEU A 124 -18.42 -3.65 -16.50
CA LEU A 124 -19.10 -3.64 -15.21
C LEU A 124 -20.26 -2.65 -15.24
N MET A 125 -21.29 -2.95 -14.45
CA MET A 125 -22.30 -1.99 -14.02
C MET A 125 -22.00 -1.63 -12.58
N ILE A 126 -21.70 -0.36 -12.33
CA ILE A 126 -21.30 0.17 -11.05
C ILE A 126 -22.41 1.06 -10.53
N GLU A 127 -22.91 0.75 -9.34
CA GLU A 127 -23.79 1.64 -8.61
C GLU A 127 -22.96 2.63 -7.80
N TYR A 128 -23.27 3.92 -7.86
CA TYR A 128 -22.46 4.93 -7.16
C TYR A 128 -22.45 4.73 -5.64
N ARG A 129 -23.51 4.13 -5.07
CA ARG A 129 -23.58 3.79 -3.64
C ARG A 129 -22.57 2.72 -3.22
N GLU A 130 -22.07 1.91 -4.17
CA GLU A 130 -21.08 0.85 -3.92
C GLU A 130 -19.64 1.36 -3.99
N LEU A 131 -19.45 2.61 -4.43
CA LEU A 131 -18.15 3.26 -4.41
C LEU A 131 -17.84 3.80 -3.02
N GLU A 132 -16.58 3.67 -2.63
CA GLU A 132 -16.05 4.42 -1.49
C GLU A 132 -15.75 5.87 -1.87
N ASP A 133 -16.01 6.75 -0.90
CA ASP A 133 -15.62 8.14 -0.97
C ASP A 133 -14.12 8.30 -0.71
N ARG A 134 -13.64 9.54 -0.85
CA ARG A 134 -12.25 9.86 -0.54
C ARG A 134 -11.95 9.50 0.92
N PRO A 135 -10.91 8.68 1.19
CA PRO A 135 -10.58 8.32 2.56
C PRO A 135 -10.14 9.54 3.37
N GLU A 136 -10.74 9.72 4.54
CA GLU A 136 -10.39 10.79 5.47
C GLU A 136 -9.10 10.44 6.21
N LEU A 137 -8.05 11.20 5.91
CA LEU A 137 -6.79 11.04 6.61
C LEU A 137 -6.88 11.64 8.02
N PRO A 138 -6.50 10.92 9.09
CA PRO A 138 -6.21 11.50 10.39
C PRO A 138 -5.36 12.77 10.29
N HIS A 139 -5.57 13.74 11.18
CA HIS A 139 -4.88 15.04 11.11
C HIS A 139 -3.36 14.90 11.06
N TYR A 140 -2.79 14.02 11.88
CA TYR A 140 -1.35 13.78 11.91
C TYR A 140 -0.82 13.17 10.58
N LEU A 141 -1.57 12.28 9.94
CA LEU A 141 -1.22 11.75 8.61
C LEU A 141 -1.29 12.79 7.52
N ARG A 142 -2.29 13.69 7.58
CA ARG A 142 -2.36 14.81 6.64
C ARG A 142 -1.10 15.65 6.73
N LEU A 143 -0.66 16.00 7.94
CA LEU A 143 0.58 16.75 8.15
C LEU A 143 1.80 15.99 7.63
N LEU A 144 1.91 14.68 7.85
CA LEU A 144 3.04 13.88 7.37
C LEU A 144 3.10 13.76 5.83
N LEU A 145 1.95 13.83 5.15
CA LEU A 145 1.87 13.74 3.70
C LEU A 145 1.94 15.10 2.98
N THR A 146 1.65 16.21 3.68
CA THR A 146 1.70 17.57 3.13
C THR A 146 2.94 18.36 3.54
N GLN A 147 3.41 18.18 4.78
CA GLN A 147 4.72 18.67 5.21
C GLN A 147 5.70 17.54 4.96
N GLN A 148 6.86 17.83 4.37
CA GLN A 148 7.94 16.89 4.14
C GLN A 148 8.59 16.40 5.47
N LEU A 149 7.84 16.18 6.56
CA LEU A 149 8.35 15.76 7.87
C LEU A 149 8.92 14.34 7.86
N PHE A 150 8.77 13.58 6.77
CA PHE A 150 9.63 12.41 6.51
C PHE A 150 11.12 12.75 6.32
N GLN A 151 11.47 14.04 6.13
CA GLN A 151 12.85 14.52 5.96
C GLN A 151 13.59 14.74 7.29
N GLN A 152 12.90 14.84 8.43
CA GLN A 152 13.55 14.96 9.73
C GLN A 152 13.69 13.57 10.38
N TRP A 153 14.41 12.69 9.70
CA TRP A 153 14.80 11.40 10.27
C TRP A 153 16.04 11.61 11.14
N ASP A 154 15.85 11.68 12.46
CA ASP A 154 16.95 11.60 13.43
C ASP A 154 16.98 10.17 14.00
N PRO A 155 18.02 9.36 13.74
CA PRO A 155 18.10 7.99 14.22
C PRO A 155 18.13 7.86 15.75
N PHE A 156 18.29 8.97 16.49
CA PHE A 156 18.45 8.99 17.94
C PHE A 156 17.32 9.68 18.72
N CYS A 157 16.25 10.16 18.07
CA CYS A 157 15.11 10.75 18.79
C CYS A 157 14.28 9.68 19.51
N PHE A 158 14.74 9.30 20.70
CA PHE A 158 14.10 8.36 21.61
C PHE A 158 12.97 9.06 22.37
N ASP A 159 11.85 9.32 21.69
CA ASP A 159 10.61 9.75 22.36
C ASP A 159 9.83 8.54 22.90
N GLN A 160 9.28 8.68 24.10
CA GLN A 160 8.66 7.63 24.91
C GLN A 160 7.21 7.29 24.49
N SER A 161 6.69 7.89 23.41
CA SER A 161 5.33 7.64 22.95
C SER A 161 5.24 6.38 22.06
N ASN A 162 4.76 5.28 22.65
CA ASN A 162 4.70 3.92 22.08
C ASN A 162 3.91 3.74 20.76
N ARG A 163 3.23 4.79 20.25
CA ARG A 163 2.41 4.72 19.02
C ARG A 163 3.20 5.03 17.74
N LEU A 164 4.25 5.85 17.82
CA LEU A 164 5.08 6.19 16.65
C LEU A 164 6.14 5.12 16.34
N ARG A 165 6.38 4.18 17.27
CA ARG A 165 7.32 3.06 17.08
C ARG A 165 6.82 2.06 16.04
N THR A 166 5.56 1.63 16.12
CA THR A 166 4.98 0.65 15.19
C THR A 166 4.90 1.21 13.77
N PHE A 167 4.57 2.49 13.62
CA PHE A 167 4.51 3.18 12.34
C PHE A 167 5.88 3.43 11.69
N LYS A 168 6.97 3.44 12.45
CA LYS A 168 8.33 3.59 11.88
C LYS A 168 8.98 2.23 11.63
N TRP A 169 8.86 1.26 12.54
CA TRP A 169 9.41 -0.09 12.34
C TRP A 169 8.78 -0.84 11.17
N LYS A 170 7.48 -0.66 10.91
CA LYS A 170 6.82 -1.29 9.76
C LYS A 170 7.30 -0.69 8.43
N LEU A 171 7.59 0.62 8.37
CA LEU A 171 8.24 1.24 7.19
C LEU A 171 9.64 0.64 6.95
N PHE A 172 10.40 0.38 8.01
CA PHE A 172 11.71 -0.28 7.94
C PHE A 172 11.61 -1.73 7.42
N ALA A 173 10.53 -2.44 7.76
CA ALA A 173 10.27 -3.81 7.32
C ALA A 173 9.70 -3.89 5.89
N THR A 174 8.90 -2.90 5.49
CA THR A 174 8.31 -2.83 4.15
C THR A 174 9.31 -2.36 3.10
N CYS A 175 10.16 -1.37 3.42
CA CYS A 175 11.30 -1.00 2.59
C CYS A 175 12.35 -2.12 2.48
N ARG A 176 12.41 -3.05 3.46
CA ARG A 176 13.22 -4.27 3.41
C ARG A 176 12.86 -5.18 2.22
N ASN A 177 11.59 -5.17 1.77
CA ASN A 177 11.11 -6.00 0.67
C ASN A 177 10.81 -5.22 -0.64
N ILE A 178 10.46 -3.93 -0.57
CA ILE A 178 10.09 -3.15 -1.76
C ILE A 178 11.31 -2.81 -2.65
N PHE A 179 12.51 -2.64 -2.07
CA PHE A 179 13.70 -2.31 -2.86
C PHE A 179 14.25 -3.44 -3.74
N PHE A 180 13.64 -4.63 -3.70
CA PHE A 180 14.03 -5.75 -4.55
C PHE A 180 13.26 -5.88 -5.88
N PHE A 181 12.27 -5.03 -6.14
CA PHE A 181 11.43 -5.11 -7.35
C PHE A 181 11.62 -3.96 -8.36
N SER A 182 12.75 -3.23 -8.33
CA SER A 182 13.14 -2.39 -9.46
C SER A 182 14.15 -3.13 -10.33
N ARG A 183 13.67 -3.54 -11.51
CA ARG A 183 14.38 -4.32 -12.53
C ARG A 183 15.82 -3.84 -12.74
N LYS A 184 16.76 -4.77 -12.64
CA LYS A 184 17.90 -4.84 -13.56
C LYS A 184 17.36 -4.76 -14.99
N LYS A 185 17.45 -3.61 -15.63
CA LYS A 185 17.56 -3.51 -17.09
C LYS A 185 19.00 -3.09 -17.36
N LEU A 186 19.89 -4.08 -17.31
CA LEU A 186 21.26 -3.97 -17.81
C LEU A 186 21.32 -4.69 -19.16
N MET A 187 21.74 -3.93 -20.16
CA MET A 187 22.44 -4.30 -21.39
C MET A 187 21.67 -5.10 -22.46
N LEU A 188 21.19 -4.38 -23.48
CA LEU A 188 21.84 -4.36 -24.80
C LEU A 188 22.05 -2.90 -25.20
#